data_AF-W1J9L3-F1
#
_entry.id   AF-W1J9L3-F1
#
_cell.length_a   1.000
_cell.length_b   1.000
_cell.length_c   1.000
_cell.angle_alpha   90.00
_cell.angle_beta   90.00
_cell.angle_gamma   90.00
#
_symmetry.space_group_name_H-M   'P 1'
#
loop_
_entity.id
_entity.type
_entity.pdbx_description
1 polymer ?
#
loop_
_entity_poly.entity_id
_entity_poly.type
_entity_poly.pdbx_seq_one_letter_code
_entity_poly.pdbx_strand_id
1 'polypeptide(L)'
;MERTFYNNSEVDMLIYLGATDIDSSGIVHESEIARKYITPKQNVSLYVTGGYISRFDVIIERGGKQPGNLFSMALRVLEQEQKIAVFFKYEKFVLNFNRINETDPNSPESFQFSMIPVI
;
A
#
# COMPACT_ATOMS: atom_id res chain seq x y z
N MET A 1 -4.35 15.08 1.56
CA MET A 1 -4.69 14.17 0.44
C MET A 1 -5.33 12.91 1.00
N GLU A 2 -6.53 12.54 0.55
CA GLU A 2 -7.23 11.33 1.02
C GLU A 2 -7.15 10.21 -0.03
N ARG A 3 -6.84 8.98 0.39
CA ARG A 3 -6.87 7.79 -0.46
C ARG A 3 -7.69 6.70 0.21
N THR A 4 -8.61 6.12 -0.55
CA THR A 4 -9.49 5.05 -0.10
C THR A 4 -9.05 3.73 -0.71
N PHE A 5 -8.95 2.70 0.12
CA PHE A 5 -8.53 1.36 -0.24
C PHE A 5 -9.65 0.38 0.08
N TYR A 6 -9.94 -0.51 -0.86
CA TYR A 6 -10.82 -1.65 -0.68
C TYR A 6 -9.97 -2.92 -0.66
N ASN A 7 -10.07 -3.72 0.40
CA ASN A 7 -9.41 -5.02 0.46
C ASN A 7 -10.33 -6.09 -0.15
N ASN A 8 -10.06 -6.46 -1.41
CA ASN A 8 -10.81 -7.51 -2.10
C ASN A 8 -10.27 -8.93 -1.83
N SER A 9 -9.23 -9.08 -1.00
CA SER A 9 -8.67 -10.39 -0.65
C SER A 9 -9.40 -11.06 0.53
N GLU A 10 -8.96 -12.27 0.86
CA GLU A 10 -9.41 -13.04 2.04
C GLU A 10 -8.44 -12.93 3.23
N VAL A 11 -7.43 -12.05 3.14
CA VAL A 11 -6.45 -11.83 4.21
C VAL A 11 -6.48 -10.38 4.66
N ASP A 12 -6.11 -10.17 5.91
CA ASP A 12 -5.95 -8.82 6.42
C ASP A 12 -4.69 -8.15 5.85
N MET A 13 -4.71 -6.83 5.76
CA MET A 13 -3.54 -6.05 5.36
C MET A 13 -3.35 -4.86 6.30
N LEU A 14 -2.09 -4.51 6.55
CA LEU A 14 -1.71 -3.25 7.15
C LEU A 14 -1.14 -2.35 6.05
N ILE A 15 -1.82 -1.24 5.81
CA ILE A 15 -1.43 -0.26 4.80
C ILE A 15 -0.80 0.96 5.47
N TYR A 16 0.27 1.48 4.87
CA TYR A 16 0.91 2.74 5.24
C TYR A 16 0.88 3.67 4.04
N LEU A 17 0.52 4.92 4.28
CA LEU A 17 0.56 5.98 3.30
C LEU A 17 1.39 7.12 3.88
N GLY A 18 2.39 7.59 3.14
CA GLY A 18 3.23 8.71 3.52
C GLY A 18 3.22 9.79 2.44
N ALA A 19 3.19 11.04 2.87
CA ALA A 19 3.29 12.20 1.99
C ALA A 19 4.46 13.08 2.40
N THR A 20 4.99 13.84 1.45
CA THR A 20 6.15 14.70 1.66
C THR A 20 5.87 16.08 1.10
N ASP A 21 6.35 17.10 1.81
CA ASP A 21 6.48 18.46 1.30
C ASP A 21 7.92 18.73 0.90
N ILE A 22 8.09 19.33 -0.27
CA ILE A 22 9.36 19.92 -0.69
C ILE A 22 9.11 21.42 -0.76
N ASP A 23 9.85 22.19 0.04
CA ASP A 23 9.73 23.64 -0.01
C ASP A 23 10.39 24.24 -1.26
N SER A 24 10.25 25.56 -1.43
CA SER A 24 10.83 26.29 -2.57
C SER A 24 12.36 26.24 -2.63
N SER A 25 13.04 25.80 -1.57
CA SER A 25 14.49 25.61 -1.51
C SER A 25 14.93 24.17 -1.80
N GLY A 26 13.98 23.26 -2.06
CA GLY A 26 14.25 21.85 -2.32
C GLY A 26 14.43 21.01 -1.05
N ILE A 27 14.16 21.57 0.13
CA ILE A 27 14.26 20.83 1.39
C ILE A 27 13.01 19.97 1.57
N VAL A 28 13.26 18.69 1.84
CA VAL A 28 12.26 17.66 2.16
C VAL A 28 11.88 17.81 3.63
N HIS A 29 10.61 18.11 3.90
CA HIS A 29 10.07 18.15 5.26
C HIS A 29 9.56 16.76 5.68
N GLU A 30 9.64 16.46 6.98
CA GLU A 30 9.25 15.16 7.52
C GLU A 30 7.82 14.78 7.13
N SER A 31 7.69 13.55 6.66
CA SER A 31 6.45 12.99 6.13
C SER A 31 5.48 12.56 7.22
N GLU A 32 4.23 13.02 7.16
CA GLU A 32 3.15 12.36 7.90
C GLU A 32 2.95 10.95 7.33
N ILE A 33 2.95 9.95 8.21
CA ILE A 33 2.65 8.57 7.84
C ILE A 33 1.35 8.16 8.52
N ALA A 34 0.31 7.98 7.72
CA ALA A 34 -0.92 7.38 8.16
C ALA A 34 -0.85 5.86 7.96
N ARG A 35 -1.40 5.10 8.91
CA ARG A 35 -1.48 3.64 8.80
C ARG A 35 -2.85 3.15 9.22
N LYS A 36 -3.32 2.08 8.57
CA LYS A 36 -4.55 1.41 8.98
C LYS A 36 -4.51 -0.07 8.65
N TYR A 37 -5.07 -0.86 9.55
CA TYR A 37 -5.46 -2.23 9.26
C TYR A 37 -6.75 -2.23 8.42
N ILE A 38 -6.79 -3.06 7.39
CA ILE A 38 -7.94 -3.24 6.51
C ILE A 38 -8.28 -4.73 6.41
N THR A 39 -9.44 -5.10 6.94
CA THR A 39 -9.91 -6.50 6.96
C THR A 39 -10.49 -6.90 5.60
N PRO A 40 -10.66 -8.20 5.30
CA PRO A 40 -11.33 -8.67 4.10
C PRO A 40 -12.65 -7.95 3.85
N LYS A 41 -12.85 -7.53 2.60
CA LYS A 41 -14.04 -6.82 2.08
C LYS A 41 -14.33 -5.48 2.77
N GLN A 42 -13.36 -4.90 3.46
CA GLN A 42 -13.49 -3.59 4.09
C GLN A 42 -13.03 -2.47 3.15
N ASN A 43 -13.63 -1.28 3.30
CA ASN A 43 -13.13 -0.02 2.76
C ASN A 43 -12.53 0.83 3.88
N VAL A 44 -11.36 1.42 3.63
CA VAL A 44 -10.69 2.33 4.56
C VAL A 44 -10.16 3.53 3.81
N SER A 45 -10.35 4.72 4.36
CA SER A 45 -9.73 5.96 3.89
C SER A 45 -8.57 6.35 4.81
N LEU A 46 -7.45 6.73 4.19
CA LEU A 46 -6.28 7.30 4.84
C LEU A 46 -6.13 8.75 4.36
N TYR A 47 -5.98 9.66 5.31
CA TYR A 47 -5.64 11.05 5.04
C TYR A 47 -4.20 11.31 5.46
N VAL A 48 -3.46 12.01 4.61
CA VAL A 48 -2.09 12.49 4.88
C VAL A 48 -1.94 13.93 4.41
N THR A 49 -1.17 14.73 5.15
CA THR A 49 -0.79 16.09 4.77
C THR A 49 0.52 16.09 3.97
N GLY A 50 0.61 16.96 2.97
CA GLY A 50 1.79 17.11 2.12
C GLY A 50 1.47 17.42 0.65
N GLY A 51 2.50 17.76 -0.11
CA GLY A 51 2.44 18.16 -1.52
C GLY A 51 2.31 16.99 -2.49
N TYR A 52 2.87 15.81 -2.15
CA TYR A 52 2.68 14.58 -2.92
C TYR A 52 2.80 13.32 -2.05
N ILE A 53 2.21 12.21 -2.51
CA ILE A 53 2.38 10.89 -1.89
C ILE A 53 3.76 10.34 -2.23
N SER A 54 4.60 10.14 -1.22
CA SER A 54 5.99 9.70 -1.36
C SER A 54 6.23 8.26 -0.94
N ARG A 55 5.29 7.66 -0.19
CA ARG A 55 5.40 6.30 0.30
C ARG A 55 4.06 5.59 0.33
N PHE A 56 4.08 4.33 -0.10
CA PHE A 56 2.99 3.38 0.14
C PHE A 56 3.58 2.03 0.48
N ASP A 57 3.28 1.53 1.67
CA ASP A 57 3.66 0.18 2.06
C ASP A 57 2.41 -0.67 2.32
N VAL A 58 2.47 -1.94 1.92
CA VAL A 58 1.45 -2.94 2.23
C VAL A 58 2.13 -4.11 2.89
N ILE A 59 1.67 -4.43 4.10
CA ILE A 59 2.08 -5.63 4.84
C ILE A 59 0.88 -6.56 4.90
N ILE A 60 1.08 -7.80 4.48
CA ILE A 60 0.06 -8.84 4.51
C ILE A 60 0.41 -9.75 5.68
N GLU A 61 -0.44 -9.76 6.71
CA GLU A 61 -0.24 -10.52 7.94
C GLU A 61 -1.10 -11.79 7.92
N ARG A 62 -0.54 -12.93 8.34
CA ARG A 62 -1.31 -14.17 8.49
C ARG A 62 -1.81 -14.27 9.92
N GLY A 63 -3.12 -14.27 10.13
CA GLY A 63 -3.74 -14.35 11.46
C GLY A 63 -3.64 -15.75 12.11
N GLY A 64 -3.05 -15.81 13.31
CA GLY A 64 -2.92 -16.95 14.23
C GLY A 64 -2.03 -16.57 15.45
N LYS A 65 -1.84 -17.47 16.44
CA LYS A 65 -1.09 -17.24 17.70
C LYS A 65 0.37 -16.75 17.57
N GLN A 66 0.90 -16.63 16.36
CA GLN A 66 2.18 -16.00 16.08
C GLN A 66 1.98 -15.04 14.91
N PRO A 67 2.17 -13.72 15.10
CA PRO A 67 2.17 -12.76 14.01
C PRO A 67 3.41 -13.02 13.14
N GLY A 68 3.20 -13.50 11.93
CA GLY A 68 4.23 -13.62 10.89
C GLY A 68 3.81 -12.85 9.66
N ASN A 69 4.64 -11.90 9.23
CA ASN A 69 4.44 -11.18 7.97
C ASN A 69 4.58 -12.18 6.82
N LEU A 70 3.57 -12.30 5.98
CA LEU A 70 3.60 -13.14 4.80
C LEU A 70 4.30 -12.42 3.64
N PHE A 71 4.06 -11.12 3.52
CA PHE A 71 4.62 -10.31 2.45
C PHE A 71 4.64 -8.83 2.87
N SER A 72 5.66 -8.11 2.42
CA SER A 72 5.75 -6.65 2.57
C SER A 72 6.21 -6.04 1.25
N MET A 73 5.45 -5.09 0.73
CA MET A 73 5.83 -4.27 -0.42
C MET A 73 5.94 -2.82 0.01
N ALA A 74 6.98 -2.12 -0.46
CA ALA A 74 7.14 -0.69 -0.24
C ALA A 74 7.38 0.00 -1.60
N LEU A 75 6.49 0.92 -1.96
CA LEU A 75 6.64 1.84 -3.09
C LEU A 75 7.08 3.19 -2.52
N ARG A 76 8.29 3.63 -2.85
CA ARG A 76 8.87 4.87 -2.33
C ARG A 76 9.35 5.77 -3.45
N VAL A 77 9.22 7.07 -3.24
CA VAL A 77 9.60 8.12 -4.16
C VAL A 77 10.51 9.10 -3.44
N LEU A 78 11.67 9.39 -4.04
CA LEU A 78 12.63 10.37 -3.52
C LEU A 78 12.52 11.73 -4.24
N GLU A 79 11.74 11.84 -5.31
CA GLU A 79 11.63 13.03 -6.17
C GLU A 79 10.19 13.30 -6.64
N GLN A 80 9.82 14.56 -6.85
CA GLN A 80 8.45 15.01 -7.13
C GLN A 80 7.80 14.42 -8.41
N GLU A 81 8.58 14.03 -9.43
CA GLU A 81 8.08 13.72 -10.77
C GLU A 81 8.05 12.22 -11.17
N GLN A 82 8.11 11.28 -10.23
CA GLN A 82 8.07 9.85 -10.61
C GLN A 82 6.66 9.24 -10.70
N LYS A 83 6.55 8.18 -11.52
CA LYS A 83 5.33 7.41 -11.85
C LYS A 83 4.42 7.06 -10.67
N ILE A 84 4.96 6.91 -9.45
CA ILE A 84 4.18 6.61 -8.24
C ILE A 84 3.31 7.81 -7.82
N ALA A 85 3.82 9.05 -7.86
CA ALA A 85 3.02 10.24 -7.55
C ALA A 85 1.86 10.40 -8.53
N VAL A 86 2.09 10.05 -9.81
CA VAL A 86 1.04 9.99 -10.84
C VAL A 86 0.03 8.88 -10.56
N PHE A 87 0.49 7.70 -10.13
CA PHE A 87 -0.38 6.59 -9.77
C PHE A 87 -1.30 6.93 -8.60
N PHE A 88 -0.82 7.71 -7.63
CA PHE A 88 -1.64 8.20 -6.54
C PHE A 88 -2.48 9.44 -6.88
N LYS A 89 -2.64 9.84 -8.15
CA LYS A 89 -3.66 10.85 -8.52
C LYS A 89 -5.08 10.31 -8.36
N TYR A 90 -5.27 9.00 -8.51
CA TYR A 90 -6.55 8.35 -8.21
C TYR A 90 -6.81 8.37 -6.70
N GLU A 91 -8.07 8.51 -6.33
CA GLU A 91 -8.49 8.60 -4.92
C GLU A 91 -8.89 7.24 -4.34
N LYS A 92 -9.16 6.25 -5.20
CA LYS A 92 -9.72 4.96 -4.81
C LYS A 92 -8.94 3.81 -5.44
N PHE A 93 -8.65 2.79 -4.64
CA PHE A 93 -7.89 1.61 -5.06
C PHE A 93 -8.53 0.33 -4.56
N VAL A 94 -8.49 -0.70 -5.40
CA VAL A 94 -8.76 -2.08 -5.01
C VAL A 94 -7.45 -2.81 -4.79
N LEU A 95 -7.29 -3.43 -3.62
CA LEU A 95 -6.17 -4.28 -3.27
C LEU A 95 -6.60 -5.74 -3.41
N ASN A 96 -5.89 -6.50 -4.23
CA ASN A 96 -6.07 -7.95 -4.35
C ASN A 96 -4.81 -8.66 -3.88
N PHE A 97 -5.02 -9.78 -3.21
CA PHE A 97 -3.96 -10.72 -2.86
C PHE A 97 -4.48 -12.14 -3.07
N ASN A 98 -3.80 -12.90 -3.92
CA ASN A 98 -4.11 -14.30 -4.20
C ASN A 98 -2.85 -15.13 -4.03
N ARG A 99 -2.93 -16.22 -3.27
CA ARG A 99 -1.89 -17.26 -3.31
C ARG A 99 -2.04 -18.02 -4.62
N ILE A 100 -0.93 -18.23 -5.31
CA ILE A 100 -0.90 -19.07 -6.50
C ILE A 100 -0.41 -20.42 -6.01
N ASN A 101 -1.34 -21.39 -5.94
CA ASN A 101 -0.96 -22.77 -5.67
C ASN A 101 -0.30 -23.31 -6.93
N GLU A 102 1.03 -23.38 -6.92
CA GLU A 102 1.74 -24.15 -7.91
C GLU A 102 1.51 -25.64 -7.65
N THR A 103 1.23 -26.39 -8.71
CA THR A 103 0.99 -27.84 -8.64
C THR A 103 2.27 -28.63 -8.32
N ASP A 104 3.44 -28.00 -8.41
CA ASP A 104 4.72 -28.58 -8.03
C ASP A 104 4.98 -28.35 -6.52
N PRO A 105 5.05 -29.41 -5.70
CA PRO A 105 5.33 -29.30 -4.28
C PRO A 105 6.75 -28.79 -3.95
N ASN A 106 7.66 -28.72 -4.93
CA ASN A 106 9.00 -28.14 -4.78
C ASN A 106 9.07 -26.67 -5.23
N SER A 107 7.97 -26.10 -5.74
CA SER A 107 7.97 -24.71 -6.15
C SER A 107 7.90 -23.78 -4.93
N PRO A 108 8.65 -22.66 -4.93
CA PRO A 108 8.48 -21.63 -3.91
C PRO A 108 7.02 -21.17 -3.82
N GLU A 109 6.55 -20.82 -2.62
CA GLU A 109 5.21 -20.23 -2.46
C GLU A 109 5.11 -18.96 -3.32
N SER A 110 4.28 -19.04 -4.37
CA SER A 110 4.00 -17.93 -5.27
C SER A 110 2.73 -17.20 -4.84
N PHE A 111 2.69 -15.89 -5.03
CA PHE A 111 1.51 -15.09 -4.80
C PHE A 111 1.43 -13.96 -5.83
N GLN A 112 0.21 -13.46 -6.02
CA GLN A 112 -0.07 -12.27 -6.79
C GLN A 112 -0.65 -11.21 -5.87
N PHE A 113 -0.03 -10.03 -5.88
CA PHE A 113 -0.60 -8.82 -5.32
C PHE A 113 -0.89 -7.85 -6.46
N SER A 114 -2.06 -7.19 -6.43
CA SER A 114 -2.37 -6.10 -7.36
C SER A 114 -3.05 -4.94 -6.64
N MET A 115 -2.70 -3.74 -7.08
CA MET A 115 -3.34 -2.50 -6.67
C MET A 115 -3.91 -1.84 -7.93
N ILE A 116 -5.22 -1.70 -7.97
CA ILE A 116 -5.95 -1.25 -9.16
C ILE A 116 -6.60 0.09 -8.85
N PRO A 117 -6.22 1.19 -9.53
CA PRO A 117 -6.93 2.46 -9.39
C PRO A 117 -8.34 2.34 -9.98
N VAL A 118 -9.31 2.95 -9.30
CA VAL A 118 -10.69 3.03 -9.77
C VAL A 118 -10.97 4.48 -10.18
N ILE A 119 -11.51 4.67 -11.39
CA ILE A 119 -11.89 5.98 -11.96
C ILE A 119 -13.24 6.41 -11.38
#